data_AF-A0A9E5TM47-F1
#
_entry.id   AF-A0A9E5TM47-F1
#
_cell.length_a   1.000
_cell.length_b   1.000
_cell.length_c   1.000
_cell.angle_alpha   90.00
_cell.angle_beta   90.00
_cell.angle_gamma   90.00
#
_symmetry.space_group_name_H-M   'P 1'
#
loop_
_entity.id
_entity.type
_entity.pdbx_description
1 polymer ?
#
loop_
_entity_poly.entity_id
_entity_poly.type
_entity_poly.pdbx_seq_one_letter_code
_entity_poly.pdbx_strand_id
1 'polypeptide(L)'
;PTEQAILLCRLTDRSLRPLFHPGLRNDIQVIVTALSADQENYLDTLSVIGASAALCISDIPFNGPIGAVRVARINGRFVFNPTASEMEESVLDLRMA
;
A
#
# COMPACT_ATOMS: atom_id res chain seq x y z
N PRO A 1 16.53 8.05 -2.97
CA PRO A 1 15.42 7.38 -2.24
C PRO A 1 16.00 6.34 -1.26
N THR A 2 15.40 6.16 -0.08
CA THR A 2 15.79 5.08 0.85
C THR A 2 15.30 3.73 0.34
N GLU A 3 15.91 2.63 0.79
CA GLU A 3 15.49 1.27 0.42
C GLU A 3 14.02 1.02 0.78
N GLN A 4 13.60 1.42 1.98
CA GLN A 4 12.22 1.29 2.44
C GLN A 4 11.24 2.04 1.53
N ALA A 5 11.58 3.26 1.10
CA ALA A 5 10.74 4.02 0.17
C ALA A 5 10.64 3.32 -1.20
N ILE A 6 11.74 2.75 -1.71
CA ILE A 6 11.74 1.99 -2.96
C ILE A 6 10.84 0.75 -2.85
N LEU A 7 10.94 0.01 -1.75
CA LEU A 7 10.12 -1.19 -1.52
C LEU A 7 8.63 -0.87 -1.44
N LEU A 8 8.28 0.25 -0.78
CA LEU A 8 6.92 0.74 -0.69
C LEU A 8 6.38 1.17 -2.06
N CYS A 9 7.16 1.89 -2.87
CA CYS A 9 6.78 2.22 -4.25
C CYS A 9 6.55 0.95 -5.08
N ARG A 10 7.39 -0.09 -4.92
CA ARG A 10 7.21 -1.37 -5.62
C ARG A 10 5.97 -2.13 -5.15
N LEU A 11 5.62 -2.05 -3.87
CA LEU A 11 4.37 -2.63 -3.35
C LEU A 11 3.17 -1.97 -4.04
N THR A 12 3.10 -0.65 -4.01
CA THR A 12 2.03 0.13 -4.67
C THR A 12 1.95 -0.16 -6.17
N ASP A 13 3.08 -0.18 -6.86
CA ASP A 13 3.12 -0.46 -8.30
C ASP A 13 2.55 -1.85 -8.63
N ARG A 14 2.97 -2.88 -7.89
CA ARG A 14 2.54 -4.27 -8.12
C ARG A 14 1.02 -4.44 -7.95
N SER A 15 0.43 -3.74 -7.00
CA SER A 15 -1.01 -3.83 -6.73
C SER A 15 -1.84 -3.12 -7.80
N LEU A 16 -1.36 -1.99 -8.33
CA LEU A 16 -2.10 -1.17 -9.29
C LEU A 16 -1.92 -1.64 -10.74
N ARG A 17 -0.71 -2.08 -11.12
CA ARG A 17 -0.34 -2.34 -12.52
C ARG A 17 -1.28 -3.29 -13.27
N PRO A 18 -1.76 -4.40 -12.69
CA PRO A 18 -2.67 -5.32 -13.38
C PRO A 18 -4.05 -4.73 -13.70
N LEU A 19 -4.42 -3.61 -13.07
CA LEU A 19 -5.78 -3.04 -13.15
C LEU A 19 -5.91 -1.95 -14.21
N PHE A 20 -4.81 -1.53 -14.84
CA PHE A 20 -4.87 -0.66 -16.00
C PHE A 20 -5.35 -1.44 -17.23
N HIS A 21 -6.10 -0.76 -18.11
CA HIS A 21 -6.63 -1.40 -19.31
C HIS A 21 -5.50 -2.00 -20.17
N PRO A 22 -5.61 -3.26 -20.63
CA PRO A 22 -4.64 -3.85 -21.55
C PRO A 22 -4.60 -3.01 -22.84
N GLY A 23 -3.52 -2.26 -23.05
CA GLY A 23 -3.38 -1.34 -24.19
C GLY A 23 -3.17 0.12 -23.82
N LEU A 24 -3.31 0.51 -22.55
CA LEU A 24 -2.97 1.85 -22.08
C LEU A 24 -1.45 2.07 -22.23
N ARG A 25 -1.08 3.05 -23.05
CA ARG A 25 0.32 3.42 -23.33
C ARG A 25 0.69 4.82 -22.84
N ASN A 26 -0.28 5.54 -22.31
CA ASN A 26 -0.04 6.84 -21.69
C ASN A 26 0.87 6.64 -20.47
N ASP A 27 1.86 7.52 -20.33
CA ASP A 27 2.70 7.53 -19.15
C ASP A 27 1.87 7.95 -17.94
N ILE A 28 1.94 7.14 -16.89
CA ILE A 28 1.27 7.39 -15.61
C ILE A 28 2.34 7.49 -14.53
N GLN A 29 2.32 8.58 -13.78
CA GLN A 29 3.18 8.77 -12.63
C GLN A 29 2.33 8.93 -11.37
N VAL A 30 2.53 8.02 -10.42
CA VAL A 30 1.94 8.12 -9.07
C VAL A 30 3.03 8.61 -8.13
N ILE A 31 2.80 9.75 -7.46
CA ILE A 31 3.71 10.31 -6.48
C ILE A 31 3.04 10.23 -5.11
N VAL A 32 3.61 9.43 -4.22
CA VAL A 32 3.16 9.31 -2.83
C VAL A 32 4.17 10.00 -1.92
N THR A 33 3.72 11.03 -1.20
CA THR A 33 4.53 11.79 -0.25
C THR A 33 3.91 11.69 1.13
N ALA A 34 4.64 11.16 2.09
CA ALA A 34 4.24 11.19 3.49
C ALA A 34 4.39 12.61 4.04
N LEU A 35 3.28 13.25 4.39
CA LEU A 35 3.28 14.60 4.97
C LEU A 35 3.47 14.57 6.49
N SER A 36 3.00 13.51 7.14
CA SER A 36 3.10 13.29 8.58
C SER A 36 3.15 11.80 8.87
N ALA A 37 3.83 11.43 9.94
CA ALA A 37 3.89 10.08 10.46
C ALA A 37 4.01 10.12 11.98
N ASP A 38 3.23 9.30 12.66
CA ASP A 38 3.23 9.16 14.13
C ASP A 38 4.24 8.12 14.63
N GLN A 39 4.97 7.46 13.72
CA GLN A 39 5.93 6.39 13.96
C GLN A 39 5.33 5.07 14.50
N GLU A 40 4.02 5.02 14.74
CA GLU A 40 3.31 3.80 15.16
C GLU A 40 2.63 3.12 13.97
N ASN A 41 2.09 3.90 13.04
CA ASN A 41 1.35 3.39 11.90
C ASN A 41 2.23 3.30 10.65
N TYR A 42 2.22 2.12 10.00
CA TYR A 42 2.98 1.92 8.78
C TYR A 42 2.33 2.63 7.59
N LEU A 43 3.18 3.22 6.74
CA LEU A 43 2.75 3.95 5.55
C LEU A 43 2.44 3.06 4.35
N ASP A 44 2.78 1.77 4.39
CA ASP A 44 2.68 0.87 3.23
C ASP A 44 1.23 0.68 2.76
N THR A 45 0.31 0.33 3.67
CA THR A 45 -1.11 0.19 3.34
C THR A 45 -1.73 1.52 2.93
N LEU A 46 -1.41 2.59 3.65
CA LEU A 46 -1.87 3.95 3.34
C LEU A 46 -1.41 4.43 1.96
N SER A 47 -0.21 4.04 1.53
CA SER A 47 0.32 4.42 0.23
C SER A 47 -0.43 3.77 -0.92
N VAL A 48 -0.83 2.50 -0.77
CA VAL A 48 -1.69 1.82 -1.75
C VAL A 48 -3.08 2.42 -1.77
N ILE A 49 -3.69 2.64 -0.60
CA ILE A 49 -5.03 3.21 -0.48
C ILE A 49 -5.08 4.62 -1.08
N GLY A 50 -4.09 5.46 -0.77
CA GLY A 50 -4.00 6.82 -1.30
C GLY A 50 -3.82 6.84 -2.82
N ALA A 51 -2.97 5.98 -3.37
CA ALA A 51 -2.78 5.86 -4.81
C ALA A 51 -4.06 5.34 -5.52
N SER A 52 -4.71 4.33 -4.94
CA SER A 52 -5.97 3.77 -5.42
C SER A 52 -7.07 4.83 -5.45
N ALA A 53 -7.23 5.59 -4.36
CA ALA A 53 -8.19 6.69 -4.27
C ALA A 53 -7.89 7.79 -5.31
N ALA A 54 -6.62 8.19 -5.44
CA ALA A 54 -6.20 9.19 -6.42
C ALA A 54 -6.50 8.76 -7.87
N LEU A 55 -6.29 7.49 -8.20
CA LEU A 55 -6.64 6.95 -9.52
C LEU A 55 -8.14 6.92 -9.75
N CYS A 56 -8.93 6.57 -8.73
CA CYS A 56 -10.40 6.53 -8.85
C CYS A 56 -11.05 7.90 -9.08
N ILE A 57 -10.44 8.99 -8.59
CA ILE A 57 -10.93 10.35 -8.84
C ILE A 57 -10.36 10.97 -10.12
N SER A 58 -9.42 10.30 -10.78
CA SER A 58 -8.79 10.77 -12.02
C SER A 58 -9.54 10.28 -13.26
N ASP A 59 -9.24 10.86 -14.41
CA ASP A 59 -9.74 10.40 -15.72
C ASP A 59 -8.96 9.18 -16.29
N ILE A 60 -8.01 8.62 -15.53
CA ILE A 60 -7.20 7.49 -15.97
C ILE A 60 -8.05 6.21 -15.96
N PRO A 61 -8.10 5.45 -17.07
CA PRO A 61 -8.86 4.20 -17.11
C PRO A 61 -8.21 3.13 -16.21
N PHE A 62 -8.81 2.94 -15.03
CA PHE A 62 -8.34 2.08 -13.95
C PHE A 62 -9.50 1.23 -13.39
N ASN A 63 -9.34 -0.10 -13.37
CA ASN A 63 -10.36 -1.06 -12.92
C ASN A 63 -10.33 -1.30 -11.40
N GLY A 64 -10.15 -0.25 -10.60
CA GLY A 64 -10.21 -0.31 -9.14
C GLY A 64 -11.60 -0.02 -8.58
N PRO A 65 -11.72 0.39 -7.30
CA PRO A 65 -10.63 0.62 -6.34
C PRO A 65 -10.03 -0.68 -5.80
N ILE A 66 -8.81 -0.57 -5.28
CA ILE A 66 -8.22 -1.58 -4.37
C ILE A 66 -8.01 -1.01 -2.98
N GLY A 67 -8.02 -1.90 -1.99
CA GLY A 67 -7.58 -1.63 -0.63
C GLY A 67 -6.24 -2.29 -0.35
N ALA A 68 -5.68 -2.05 0.82
CA ALA A 68 -4.52 -2.77 1.31
C ALA A 68 -4.66 -3.01 2.81
N VAL A 69 -4.11 -4.12 3.29
CA VAL A 69 -4.09 -4.50 4.69
C VAL A 69 -2.76 -5.14 5.05
N ARG A 70 -2.27 -4.83 6.24
CA ARG A 70 -1.17 -5.55 6.87
C ARG A 70 -1.75 -6.48 7.93
N VAL A 71 -1.30 -7.73 7.96
CA VAL A 71 -1.80 -8.76 8.86
C VAL A 71 -0.65 -9.28 9.72
N ALA A 72 -0.82 -9.15 11.03
CA ALA A 72 0.01 -9.76 12.05
C ALA A 72 -0.64 -11.02 12.63
N ARG A 73 0.17 -11.84 13.29
CA ARG A 73 -0.29 -12.95 14.11
C ARG A 73 0.35 -12.87 15.49
N ILE A 74 -0.44 -12.47 16.48
CA ILE A 74 0.00 -12.22 17.86
C ILE A 74 -0.80 -13.13 18.78
N ASN A 75 -0.11 -13.88 19.66
CA ASN A 75 -0.76 -14.83 20.59
C ASN A 75 -1.76 -15.78 19.90
N GLY A 76 -1.42 -16.23 18.69
CA GLY A 76 -2.25 -17.13 17.88
C GLY A 76 -3.45 -16.47 17.18
N ARG A 77 -3.70 -15.17 17.36
CA ARG A 77 -4.79 -14.42 16.73
C ARG A 77 -4.29 -13.53 15.60
N PHE A 78 -5.14 -13.33 14.59
CA PHE A 78 -4.85 -12.36 13.53
C PHE A 78 -5.18 -10.94 14.00
N VAL A 79 -4.27 -10.01 13.72
CA VAL A 79 -4.43 -8.57 13.99
C VAL A 79 -4.27 -7.83 12.67
N PHE A 80 -5.22 -6.95 12.35
CA PHE A 80 -5.24 -6.19 11.10
C PHE A 80 -4.72 -4.78 11.33
N ASN A 81 -3.88 -4.31 10.40
CA ASN A 81 -3.16 -3.03 10.49
C ASN A 81 -2.52 -2.82 11.88
N PRO A 82 -1.66 -3.77 12.31
CA PRO A 82 -0.99 -3.68 13.61
C PRO A 82 -0.08 -2.45 13.68
N THR A 83 0.11 -1.91 14.88
CA THR A 83 1.10 -0.86 15.12
C THR A 83 2.52 -1.41 15.07
N ALA A 84 3.52 -0.52 14.98
CA ALA A 84 4.93 -0.90 15.06
C ALA A 84 5.24 -1.69 16.33
N SER A 85 4.69 -1.27 17.46
CA SER A 85 4.82 -1.96 18.75
C SER A 85 4.21 -3.37 18.73
N GLU A 86 3.01 -3.53 18.16
CA GLU A 86 2.35 -4.84 18.05
C GLU A 86 3.10 -5.79 17.11
N MET A 87 3.75 -5.26 16.07
CA MET A 87 4.54 -6.04 15.13
C MET A 87 5.76 -6.70 15.77
N GLU A 88 6.29 -6.18 16.89
CA GLU A 88 7.42 -6.79 17.61
C GLU A 88 7.06 -8.16 18.22
N GLU A 89 5.79 -8.36 18.57
CA GLU A 89 5.28 -9.63 19.10
C GLU A 89 4.71 -10.56 18.01
N SER A 90 4.68 -10.10 16.76
CA SER A 90 4.05 -10.84 15.67
C SER A 90 4.96 -11.90 15.09
N VAL A 91 4.41 -13.11 14.87
CA VAL A 91 5.09 -14.18 14.11
C VAL A 91 4.80 -14.12 12.60
N LEU A 92 4.07 -13.10 12.15
CA LEU A 92 3.67 -12.90 10.75
C LEU A 92 3.73 -11.42 10.36
N ASP A 93 4.40 -11.08 9.26
CA ASP A 93 4.26 -9.78 8.58
C ASP A 93 3.78 -10.06 7.16
N LEU A 94 2.46 -9.99 6.96
CA LEU A 94 1.85 -10.21 5.66
C LEU A 94 1.20 -8.91 5.17
N ARG A 95 1.60 -8.46 3.97
CA ARG A 95 1.03 -7.27 3.31
C ARG A 95 0.25 -7.73 2.09
N MET A 96 -1.01 -7.30 2.01
CA MET A 96 -1.93 -7.67 0.94
C MET A 96 -2.56 -6.41 0.37
N ALA A 97 -2.75 -6.41 -0.94
CA ALA A 97 -3.34 -5.33 -1.72
C ALA A 97 -3.90 -5.88 -3.03
#